data_AF-A0A355C1C5-F1
#
_entry.id   AF-A0A355C1C5-F1
#
_cell.length_a   1.000
_cell.length_b   1.000
_cell.length_c   1.000
_cell.angle_alpha   90.00
_cell.angle_beta   90.00
_cell.angle_gamma   90.00
#
_symmetry.space_group_name_H-M   'P 1'
#
loop_
_entity.id
_entity.type
_entity.pdbx_description
1 polymer ?
#
loop_
_entity_poly.entity_id
_entity_poly.type
_entity_poly.pdbx_seq_one_letter_code
_entity_poly.pdbx_strand_id
1 'polypeptide(L)'
;MADDGLFIGRGASPQYLSLKYANRHGLIAGATGTGKTVTLQILAEGFSRAGVPVLAADVKGDLSGIAMPGDMKDFLVARAQKIGLDPYAPEAAPVVFWDLFGEKGHPIRATVSEMGPLL
;
A
#
# COMPACT_ATOMS: atom_id res chain seq x y z
N MET A 1 -7.32 15.20 15.67
CA MET A 1 -8.38 14.19 15.43
C MET A 1 -7.98 13.20 14.33
N ALA A 2 -6.69 12.89 14.18
CA ALA A 2 -6.15 12.09 13.07
C ALA A 2 -5.27 10.92 13.54
N ASP A 3 -5.30 10.55 14.83
CA ASP A 3 -4.31 9.60 15.39
C ASP A 3 -4.74 8.13 15.39
N ASP A 4 -6.03 7.82 15.14
CA ASP A 4 -6.57 6.47 15.36
C ASP A 4 -7.09 5.76 14.11
N GLY A 5 -6.92 6.32 12.90
CA GLY A 5 -7.46 5.70 11.69
C GLY A 5 -6.90 6.19 10.35
N LEU A 6 -6.90 5.28 9.37
CA LEU A 6 -6.44 5.51 8.00
C LEU A 6 -7.60 5.95 7.11
N PHE A 7 -7.45 7.03 6.37
CA PHE A 7 -8.44 7.43 5.37
C PHE A 7 -8.50 6.39 4.24
N ILE A 8 -9.68 5.82 3.99
CA ILE A 8 -9.88 4.78 2.95
C ILE A 8 -10.77 5.25 1.79
N GLY A 9 -11.28 6.49 1.86
CA GLY A 9 -12.09 7.09 0.82
C GLY A 9 -13.32 7.82 1.39
N ARG A 10 -14.27 8.12 0.49
CA ARG A 10 -15.47 8.88 0.83
C ARG A 10 -16.72 8.23 0.22
N GLY A 11 -17.71 7.98 1.07
CA GLY A 11 -19.08 7.65 0.70
C GLY A 11 -19.98 8.88 0.88
N ALA A 12 -21.07 8.74 1.64
CA ALA A 12 -21.85 9.89 2.10
C ALA A 12 -21.01 10.86 2.97
N SER A 13 -20.08 10.30 3.75
CA SER A 13 -19.08 11.00 4.55
C SER A 13 -17.68 10.38 4.34
N PRO A 14 -16.60 11.09 4.71
CA PRO A 14 -15.25 10.52 4.81
C PRO A 14 -15.24 9.23 5.63
N GLN A 15 -14.54 8.21 5.15
CA GLN A 15 -14.45 6.90 5.80
C GLN A 15 -13.01 6.63 6.22
N TYR A 16 -12.88 6.10 7.44
CA TYR A 16 -11.59 5.78 8.04
C TYR A 16 -11.59 4.33 8.55
N LEU A 17 -10.51 3.61 8.27
CA LEU A 17 -10.21 2.34 8.91
C LEU A 17 -9.52 2.62 10.25
N SER A 18 -10.21 2.34 11.35
CA SER A 18 -9.59 2.45 12.68
C SER A 18 -8.45 1.45 12.82
N LEU A 19 -7.27 1.92 13.25
CA LEU A 19 -6.04 1.13 13.33
C LEU A 19 -6.20 -0.09 14.25
N LYS A 20 -6.93 0.04 15.35
CA LYS A 20 -7.24 -1.08 16.27
C LYS A 20 -8.00 -2.24 15.63
N TYR A 21 -8.65 -1.99 14.49
CA TYR A 21 -9.40 -2.99 13.73
C TYR A 21 -8.67 -3.45 12.47
N ALA A 22 -7.50 -2.89 12.16
CA ALA A 22 -6.66 -3.32 11.05
C ALA A 22 -5.98 -4.69 11.28
N ASN A 23 -6.11 -5.25 12.48
CA ASN A 23 -5.69 -6.62 12.80
C ASN A 23 -6.66 -7.70 12.30
N ARG A 24 -7.74 -7.32 11.60
CA ARG A 24 -8.67 -8.25 10.96
C ARG A 24 -8.37 -8.39 9.48
N HIS A 25 -8.58 -9.59 8.94
CA HIS A 25 -8.46 -9.82 7.50
C HIS A 25 -9.50 -8.99 6.74
N GLY A 26 -9.06 -8.41 5.62
CA GLY A 26 -9.91 -7.65 4.70
C GLY A 26 -9.76 -8.17 3.27
N LEU A 27 -10.75 -7.85 2.44
CA LEU A 27 -10.76 -8.20 1.02
C LEU A 27 -10.99 -6.94 0.19
N ILE A 28 -10.07 -6.67 -0.74
CA ILE A 28 -10.24 -5.65 -1.78
C ILE A 28 -10.53 -6.38 -3.08
N ALA A 29 -11.76 -6.28 -3.55
CA ALA A 29 -12.22 -6.89 -4.79
C ALA A 29 -12.72 -5.83 -5.78
N GLY A 30 -12.57 -6.09 -7.08
CA GLY A 30 -12.98 -5.18 -8.14
C GLY A 30 -12.44 -5.61 -9.50
N ALA A 31 -13.00 -5.08 -10.58
CA ALA A 31 -12.53 -5.36 -11.94
C ALA A 31 -11.19 -4.65 -12.23
N THR A 32 -10.57 -4.95 -13.37
CA THR A 32 -9.37 -4.21 -13.82
C THR A 32 -9.73 -2.75 -14.04
N GLY A 33 -8.84 -1.83 -13.61
CA GLY A 33 -9.06 -0.39 -13.74
C GLY A 33 -9.96 0.24 -12.67
N THR A 34 -10.52 -0.53 -11.73
CA THR A 34 -11.39 0.02 -10.66
C THR A 34 -10.62 0.55 -9.44
N GLY A 35 -9.30 0.75 -9.56
CA GLY A 35 -8.48 1.35 -8.51
C GLY A 35 -7.96 0.40 -7.42
N LYS A 36 -8.02 -0.93 -7.58
CA LYS A 36 -7.49 -1.89 -6.59
C LYS A 36 -6.06 -1.59 -6.15
N THR A 37 -5.17 -1.35 -7.12
CA THR A 37 -3.75 -1.02 -6.87
C THR A 37 -3.62 0.28 -6.10
N VAL A 38 -4.33 1.33 -6.53
CA VAL A 38 -4.32 2.63 -5.84
C VAL A 38 -4.81 2.50 -4.39
N THR A 39 -5.85 1.69 -4.15
CA THR A 39 -6.33 1.40 -2.80
C THR A 39 -5.27 0.68 -1.96
N LEU A 40 -4.56 -0.30 -2.53
CA LEU A 40 -3.48 -1.00 -1.82
C LEU A 40 -2.30 -0.07 -1.50
N GLN A 41 -1.93 0.81 -2.43
CA GLN A 41 -0.87 1.82 -2.22
C GLN A 41 -1.24 2.78 -1.07
N ILE A 42 -2.44 3.36 -1.10
CA ILE A 42 -2.92 4.27 -0.04
C ILE A 42 -2.93 3.59 1.33
N LEU A 43 -3.36 2.32 1.39
CA LEU A 43 -3.34 1.56 2.63
C LEU A 43 -1.91 1.29 3.09
N ALA A 44 -1.02 0.84 2.20
CA ALA A 44 0.36 0.53 2.53
C ALA A 44 1.11 1.77 3.06
N GLU A 45 0.98 2.90 2.37
CA GLU A 45 1.53 4.18 2.83
C GLU A 45 0.91 4.64 4.15
N GLY A 46 -0.41 4.50 4.29
CA GLY A 46 -1.13 4.86 5.50
C GLY A 46 -0.63 4.08 6.72
N PHE A 47 -0.49 2.77 6.60
CA PHE A 47 0.09 1.92 7.65
C PHE A 47 1.53 2.31 7.94
N SER A 48 2.36 2.52 6.91
CA SER A 48 3.75 2.94 7.08
C SER A 48 3.87 4.27 7.85
N ARG A 49 3.04 5.27 7.51
CA ARG A 49 2.96 6.56 8.23
C ARG A 49 2.47 6.41 9.68
N ALA A 50 1.63 5.42 9.96
CA ALA A 50 1.20 5.07 11.31
C ALA A 50 2.24 4.23 12.09
N GLY A 51 3.44 4.00 11.53
CA GLY A 51 4.48 3.18 12.15
C GLY A 51 4.23 1.67 12.09
N VAL A 52 3.27 1.24 11.25
CA VAL A 52 2.93 -0.18 11.06
C VAL A 52 3.63 -0.71 9.81
N PRO A 53 4.54 -1.69 9.93
CA PRO A 53 5.22 -2.27 8.79
C PRO A 53 4.27 -3.09 7.93
N VAL A 54 4.39 -2.96 6.61
CA VAL A 54 3.57 -3.66 5.62
C VAL A 54 4.45 -4.61 4.82
N LEU A 55 4.13 -5.90 4.90
CA LEU A 55 4.69 -6.92 4.02
C LEU A 55 3.70 -7.16 2.87
N ALA A 56 4.15 -7.06 1.63
CA ALA A 56 3.30 -7.25 0.48
C ALA A 56 4.01 -8.04 -0.63
N ALA A 57 3.26 -8.95 -1.26
CA ALA A 57 3.67 -9.61 -2.49
C ALA A 57 3.20 -8.78 -3.68
N ASP A 58 4.15 -8.19 -4.41
CA ASP A 58 3.87 -7.36 -5.58
C ASP A 58 4.11 -8.13 -6.87
N VAL A 59 3.12 -8.91 -7.29
CA VAL A 59 3.22 -9.78 -8.49
C VAL A 59 3.29 -8.96 -9.78
N LYS A 60 2.68 -7.77 -9.81
CA LYS A 60 2.58 -6.93 -11.01
C LYS A 60 3.62 -5.81 -11.07
N GLY A 61 4.32 -5.55 -9.97
CA GLY A 61 5.26 -4.43 -9.86
C GLY A 61 4.55 -3.08 -9.71
N ASP A 62 3.25 -3.07 -9.38
CA ASP A 62 2.46 -1.86 -9.31
C ASP A 62 2.34 -1.30 -7.88
N LEU A 63 2.51 -2.13 -6.85
CA LEU A 63 2.56 -1.67 -5.47
C LEU A 63 3.91 -1.05 -5.10
N SER A 64 5.00 -1.58 -5.63
CA SER A 64 6.38 -1.12 -5.41
C SER A 64 6.64 0.33 -5.81
N GLY A 65 5.77 0.91 -6.64
CA GLY A 65 5.81 2.33 -7.01
C GLY A 65 5.75 3.30 -5.82
N ILE A 66 5.25 2.89 -4.64
CA ILE A 66 5.24 3.73 -3.43
C ILE A 66 6.65 4.10 -2.92
N ALA A 67 7.69 3.41 -3.40
CA ALA A 67 9.09 3.72 -3.05
C ALA A 67 9.58 5.05 -3.65
N MET A 68 8.81 5.66 -4.56
CA MET A 68 9.15 6.92 -5.21
C MET A 68 7.99 7.91 -5.07
N PRO A 69 8.27 9.23 -4.95
CA PRO A 69 7.22 10.24 -5.04
C PRO A 69 6.50 10.13 -6.40
N GLY A 70 5.17 10.12 -6.37
CA GLY A 70 4.35 10.08 -7.57
C GLY A 70 4.23 11.43 -8.28
N ASP A 71 3.79 11.43 -9.53
CA ASP A 71 3.46 12.66 -10.25
C ASP A 71 2.09 13.21 -9.85
N MET A 72 2.01 14.53 -9.65
CA MET A 72 0.75 15.25 -9.38
C MET A 72 -0.03 15.50 -10.67
N LYS A 73 -0.60 14.43 -11.23
CA LYS A 73 -1.44 14.51 -12.45
C LYS A 73 -2.79 15.15 -12.12
N ASP A 74 -3.31 15.98 -13.02
CA ASP A 74 -4.55 16.75 -12.82
C ASP A 74 -5.74 15.88 -12.37
N PHE A 75 -5.91 14.70 -12.98
CA PHE A 75 -7.01 13.79 -12.63
C PHE A 75 -6.86 13.20 -11.22
N LEU A 76 -5.64 13.03 -10.72
CA LEU A 76 -5.37 12.55 -9.36
C LEU A 76 -5.65 13.66 -8.35
N VAL A 77 -5.18 14.88 -8.62
CA VAL A 77 -5.42 16.04 -7.77
C VAL A 77 -6.92 16.34 -7.66
N ALA A 78 -7.64 16.35 -8.79
CA ALA A 78 -9.10 16.52 -8.81
C ALA A 78 -9.82 15.40 -8.05
N ARG A 79 -9.33 14.15 -8.16
CA ARG A 79 -9.89 13.02 -7.41
C ARG A 79 -9.66 13.16 -5.90
N ALA A 80 -8.45 13.54 -5.48
CA ALA A 80 -8.07 13.75 -4.10
C ALA A 80 -8.95 14.85 -3.46
N GLN A 81 -9.11 15.98 -4.14
CA GLN A 81 -10.01 17.07 -3.72
C GLN A 81 -11.46 16.59 -3.60
N LYS A 82 -11.97 15.85 -4.60
CA LYS A 82 -13.34 15.33 -4.60
C LYS A 82 -13.62 14.42 -3.39
N ILE A 83 -12.66 13.60 -3.00
CA ILE A 83 -12.81 12.68 -1.85
C ILE A 83 -12.45 13.32 -0.51
N GLY A 84 -11.80 14.49 -0.51
CA GLY A 84 -11.32 15.15 0.70
C GLY A 84 -10.06 14.49 1.26
N LEU A 85 -9.18 13.98 0.39
CA LEU A 85 -7.85 13.54 0.78
C LEU A 85 -6.95 14.77 0.92
N ASP A 86 -6.72 15.20 2.16
CA ASP A 86 -5.94 16.39 2.50
C ASP A 86 -5.09 16.12 3.76
N PRO A 87 -3.75 16.33 3.72
CA PRO A 87 -2.97 16.71 2.53
C PRO A 87 -2.85 15.58 1.51
N TYR A 88 -2.90 15.93 0.22
CA TYR A 88 -2.48 15.06 -0.88
C TYR A 88 -1.13 15.55 -1.38
N ALA A 89 -0.06 14.91 -0.90
CA ALA A 89 1.31 15.23 -1.25
C ALA A 89 1.99 14.00 -1.88
N PRO A 90 2.75 14.16 -2.97
CA PRO A 90 3.56 13.09 -3.53
C PRO A 90 4.77 12.86 -2.63
N GLU A 91 4.74 11.76 -1.88
CA GLU A 91 5.81 11.37 -0.97
C GLU A 91 6.22 9.92 -1.20
N ALA A 92 7.49 9.61 -0.96
CA ALA A 92 7.98 8.25 -1.01
C ALA A 92 7.79 7.58 0.35
N ALA A 93 7.34 6.33 0.35
CA ALA A 93 7.35 5.49 1.54
C ALA A 93 8.74 4.82 1.72
N PRO A 94 9.18 4.55 2.96
CA PRO A 94 10.35 3.70 3.19
C PRO A 94 10.03 2.28 2.72
N VAL A 95 10.79 1.78 1.75
CA VAL A 95 10.58 0.45 1.15
C VAL A 95 11.89 -0.32 1.12
N VAL A 96 11.81 -1.62 1.45
CA VAL A 96 12.89 -2.58 1.26
C VAL A 96 12.37 -3.67 0.32
N PHE A 97 13.00 -3.81 -0.84
CA PHE A 97 12.71 -4.88 -1.77
C PHE A 97 13.39 -6.16 -1.32
N TRP A 98 12.63 -7.25 -1.22
CA TRP A 98 13.17 -8.56 -0.89
C TRP A 98 13.38 -9.34 -2.17
N ASP A 99 14.55 -9.94 -2.30
CA ASP A 99 14.95 -10.68 -3.48
C ASP A 99 15.27 -12.13 -3.11
N LEU A 100 14.58 -13.05 -3.79
CA LEU A 100 14.76 -14.49 -3.69
C LEU A 100 16.15 -14.93 -4.18
N PHE A 101 16.70 -14.23 -5.18
CA PHE A 101 18.00 -14.54 -5.78
C PHE A 101 19.14 -13.69 -5.20
N GLY A 102 18.81 -12.63 -4.44
CA GLY A 102 19.78 -11.75 -3.80
C GLY A 102 20.59 -10.85 -4.75
N GLU A 103 20.07 -10.56 -5.96
CA GLU A 103 20.75 -9.77 -6.99
C GLU A 103 20.38 -8.28 -6.93
N LYS A 104 19.11 -7.96 -6.66
CA LYS A 104 18.51 -6.62 -6.83
C LYS A 104 17.89 -6.07 -5.56
N GLY A 105 17.91 -6.82 -4.47
CA GLY A 105 17.25 -6.46 -3.21
C GLY A 105 17.85 -7.16 -2.00
N HIS A 106 17.20 -6.96 -0.85
CA HIS A 106 17.57 -7.62 0.39
C HIS A 106 17.39 -9.14 0.25
N PRO A 107 18.43 -9.95 0.51
CA PRO A 107 18.35 -11.38 0.30
C PRO A 107 17.39 -12.02 1.31
N ILE A 108 16.51 -12.88 0.82
CA ILE A 108 15.69 -13.72 1.69
C ILE A 108 16.60 -14.83 2.24
N ARG A 109 16.65 -14.99 3.57
CA ARG A 109 17.53 -15.97 4.23
C ARG A 109 17.16 -17.43 3.96
N ALA A 110 15.94 -17.70 3.50
CA ALA A 110 15.45 -19.03 3.16
C ALA A 110 15.46 -19.23 1.65
N THR A 111 16.20 -20.24 1.18
CA THR A 111 16.22 -20.66 -0.22
C THR A 111 15.22 -21.80 -0.44
N VAL A 112 14.71 -21.94 -1.67
CA VAL A 112 13.83 -23.07 -2.04
C VAL A 112 14.52 -24.41 -1.74
N SER A 113 15.85 -24.47 -1.87
CA SER A 113 16.66 -25.65 -1.54
C SER A 113 16.61 -26.05 -0.06
N GLU A 114 16.36 -25.11 0.86
CA GLU A 114 16.26 -25.37 2.30
C GLU A 114 14.85 -25.85 2.72
N MET A 115 13.83 -25.65 1.89
CA MET A 115 12.45 -26.07 2.18
C MET A 115 12.20 -27.58 1.92
N GLY A 116 13.17 -28.29 1.32
CA GLY A 116 13.05 -29.71 1.01
C GLY A 116 12.01 -30.03 -0.08
N PRO A 117 11.86 -31.29 -0.50
CA PRO A 117 10.99 -31.70 -1.60
C PRO A 117 9.49 -31.73 -1.24
N LEU A 118 8.99 -30.71 -0.53
CA LEU A 118 7.60 -30.64 -0.05
C LEU A 118 6.61 -29.96 -1.02
N LEU A 119 6.97 -29.85 -2.31
CA LEU A 119 6.05 -29.57 -3.42
C LEU A 119 6.01 -30.77 -4.37
#